data_AF-A0A969RDB0-F1
#
_entry.id   AF-A0A969RDB0-F1
#
_cell.length_a   1.000
_cell.length_b   1.000
_cell.length_c   1.000
_cell.angle_alpha   90.00
_cell.angle_beta   90.00
_cell.angle_gamma   90.00
#
_symmetry.space_group_name_H-M   'P 1'
#
loop_
_entity.id
_entity.type
_entity.pdbx_description
1 polymer ?
#
loop_
_entity_poly.entity_id
_entity_poly.type
_entity_poly.pdbx_seq_one_letter_code
_entity_poly.pdbx_strand_id
1 'polypeptide(L)'
;MGFGDQGSRMALSPLEWLKRLPLWLRVWLVFPLTFLNGWLLLLLFNYFQPLTSLLVAAVILAFLLNFPIEFLQKQGMPKGWSIGIVLVATLLLVGFLGVTLVPLIVEQLSGLVASLPELIESGTQQLQALQQWAIAQRLPISLGGVTEQAIARLSSLLQAVSSQLLNVILSAINSLVNIFLLFVLTIFMVFNGKNAWKGIFSWLPSSWSSPLQESVQQTFQDYFVAQASLAGILSTAQTIIFLILGVPYAVLFGISIGLTTLVPYASGITIILVSGLVALQDFSLGLRVLIAAIVVGQVNDNVLAPRLVAGSIGLNPIWLIVALFVGSKIAGVLGLLVAVPIASVIKQTADAMRSQDQLSFHDE
;
A
#
# COMPACT_ATOMS: atom_id res chain seq x y z
N MET A 1 -22.82 -32.86 69.78
CA MET A 1 -22.24 -31.59 70.27
C MET A 1 -21.38 -31.03 69.16
N GLY A 2 -21.71 -29.83 68.70
CA GLY A 2 -21.16 -29.24 67.49
C GLY A 2 -19.89 -28.44 67.72
N PHE A 3 -19.15 -28.28 66.63
CA PHE A 3 -18.27 -27.16 66.29
C PHE A 3 -18.41 -27.08 64.77
N GLY A 4 -18.86 -25.99 64.15
CA GLY A 4 -18.49 -24.61 64.44
C GLY A 4 -17.79 -24.09 63.19
N ASP A 5 -18.61 -23.60 62.28
CA ASP A 5 -18.31 -22.80 61.08
C ASP A 5 -17.12 -21.84 61.25
N GLN A 6 -16.23 -21.77 60.25
CA GLN A 6 -15.58 -20.55 59.77
C GLN A 6 -14.58 -20.86 58.64
N GLY A 7 -14.93 -20.47 57.42
CA GLY A 7 -13.95 -20.51 56.32
C GLY A 7 -14.45 -20.24 54.92
N SER A 8 -15.72 -19.84 54.72
CA SER A 8 -16.19 -19.34 53.43
C SER A 8 -15.68 -17.91 53.20
N ARG A 9 -14.39 -17.79 52.89
CA ARG A 9 -13.83 -16.55 52.33
C ARG A 9 -14.54 -16.27 51.01
N MET A 10 -15.50 -15.35 51.03
CA MET A 10 -16.01 -14.66 49.84
C MET A 10 -14.80 -14.12 49.08
N ALA A 11 -14.40 -14.80 48.02
CA ALA A 11 -13.54 -14.24 47.00
C ALA A 11 -14.38 -13.19 46.26
N LEU A 12 -14.47 -11.98 46.84
CA LEU A 12 -15.02 -10.82 46.17
C LEU A 12 -14.22 -10.63 44.89
N SER A 13 -14.90 -10.70 43.74
CA SER A 13 -14.27 -10.39 42.47
C SER A 13 -13.63 -8.99 42.57
N PRO A 14 -12.37 -8.79 42.17
CA PRO A 14 -11.62 -7.54 42.39
C PRO A 14 -12.23 -6.28 41.70
N LEU A 15 -13.41 -6.42 41.08
CA LEU A 15 -14.15 -5.36 40.37
C LEU A 15 -15.50 -4.99 41.03
N GLU A 16 -15.92 -5.66 42.10
CA GLU A 16 -17.22 -5.37 42.74
C GLU A 16 -17.27 -4.04 43.48
N TRP A 17 -16.14 -3.57 44.02
CA TRP A 17 -16.04 -2.25 44.66
C TRP A 17 -16.34 -1.11 43.66
N LEU A 18 -16.03 -1.31 42.39
CA LEU A 18 -16.28 -0.33 41.34
C LEU A 18 -17.78 -0.05 41.21
N LYS A 19 -18.65 -1.04 41.45
CA LYS A 19 -20.12 -0.95 41.33
C LYS A 19 -20.79 -0.12 42.43
N ARG A 20 -20.04 0.21 43.49
CA ARG A 20 -20.52 1.03 44.60
C ARG A 20 -20.25 2.53 44.42
N LEU A 21 -19.50 2.92 43.38
CA LEU A 21 -19.22 4.33 43.07
C LEU A 21 -20.35 4.96 42.25
N PRO A 22 -20.68 6.24 42.48
CA PRO A 22 -21.70 6.93 41.70
C PRO A 22 -21.25 7.10 40.25
N LEU A 23 -22.20 7.01 39.31
CA LEU A 23 -21.96 6.83 37.88
C LEU A 23 -21.02 7.90 37.27
N TRP A 24 -21.14 9.16 37.72
CA TRP A 24 -20.30 10.27 37.30
C TRP A 24 -18.83 10.09 37.69
N LEU A 25 -18.53 9.61 38.90
CA LEU A 25 -17.17 9.39 39.40
C LEU A 25 -16.50 8.20 38.69
N ARG A 26 -17.29 7.17 38.38
CA ARG A 26 -16.83 6.01 37.61
C ARG A 26 -16.50 6.37 36.16
N VAL A 27 -17.33 7.18 35.51
CA VAL A 27 -17.04 7.71 34.16
C VAL A 27 -15.80 8.59 34.18
N TRP A 28 -15.63 9.44 35.20
CA TRP A 28 -14.47 10.31 35.35
C TRP A 28 -13.14 9.58 35.59
N LEU A 29 -13.18 8.38 36.17
CA LEU A 29 -12.00 7.53 36.38
C LEU A 29 -11.72 6.64 35.15
N VAL A 30 -12.77 6.06 34.56
CA VAL A 30 -12.64 5.14 33.42
C VAL A 30 -12.23 5.89 32.16
N PHE A 31 -12.74 7.10 31.92
CA PHE A 31 -12.43 7.90 30.72
C PHE A 31 -10.93 8.25 30.55
N PRO A 32 -10.23 8.82 31.55
CA PRO A 32 -8.80 9.09 31.41
C PRO A 32 -7.97 7.81 31.39
N LEU A 33 -8.42 6.72 32.04
CA LEU A 33 -7.75 5.43 31.96
C LEU A 33 -7.88 4.80 30.57
N THR A 34 -9.06 4.82 29.94
CA THR A 34 -9.23 4.31 28.57
C THR A 34 -8.50 5.18 27.57
N PHE A 35 -8.52 6.50 27.75
CA PHE A 35 -7.76 7.44 26.93
C PHE A 35 -6.24 7.23 27.08
N LEU A 36 -5.74 7.06 28.30
CA LEU A 36 -4.32 6.79 28.58
C LEU A 36 -3.90 5.44 28.02
N ASN A 37 -4.70 4.39 28.17
CA ASN A 37 -4.41 3.07 27.59
C ASN A 37 -4.45 3.12 26.06
N GLY A 38 -5.40 3.85 25.46
CA GLY A 38 -5.45 4.09 24.02
C GLY A 38 -4.22 4.86 23.52
N TRP A 39 -3.81 5.90 24.24
CA TRP A 39 -2.59 6.68 23.96
C TRP A 39 -1.32 5.84 24.12
N LEU A 40 -1.23 5.02 25.16
CA LEU A 40 -0.11 4.12 25.41
C LEU A 40 -0.02 3.04 24.32
N LEU A 41 -1.16 2.49 23.88
CA LEU A 41 -1.25 1.60 22.73
C LEU A 41 -0.76 2.28 21.45
N LEU A 42 -1.12 3.54 21.20
CA LEU A 42 -0.63 4.30 20.05
C LEU A 42 0.89 4.56 20.11
N LEU A 43 1.42 4.87 21.30
CA LEU A 43 2.87 5.03 21.52
C LEU A 43 3.64 3.73 21.30
N LEU A 44 3.12 2.63 21.85
CA LEU A 44 3.72 1.30 21.68
C LEU A 44 3.66 0.87 20.21
N PHE A 45 2.55 1.16 19.53
CA PHE A 45 2.39 0.90 18.11
C PHE A 45 3.41 1.68 17.26
N ASN A 46 3.62 2.97 17.54
CA ASN A 46 4.63 3.78 16.84
C ASN A 46 6.06 3.29 17.08
N TYR A 47 6.37 2.77 18.28
CA TYR A 47 7.68 2.21 18.59
C TYR A 47 7.99 0.94 17.78
N PHE A 48 6.99 0.07 17.59
CA PHE A 48 7.13 -1.17 16.82
C PHE A 48 6.89 -1.02 15.31
N GLN A 49 6.48 0.16 14.84
CA GLN A 49 6.14 0.43 13.44
C GLN A 49 7.25 0.04 12.44
N PRO A 50 8.56 0.29 12.71
CA PRO A 50 9.62 -0.14 11.80
C PRO A 50 9.70 -1.67 11.65
N LEU A 51 9.54 -2.40 12.76
CA LEU A 51 9.56 -3.86 12.78
C LEU A 51 8.33 -4.46 12.09
N THR A 52 7.15 -3.87 12.28
CA THR A 52 5.93 -4.32 11.59
C THR A 52 6.04 -4.09 10.08
N SER A 53 6.58 -2.95 9.64
CA SER A 53 6.77 -2.65 8.22
C SER A 53 7.72 -3.65 7.55
N LEU A 54 8.82 -4.01 8.22
CA LEU A 54 9.79 -5.00 7.75
C LEU A 54 9.16 -6.39 7.63
N LEU A 55 8.37 -6.79 8.63
CA LEU A 55 7.68 -8.08 8.64
C LEU A 55 6.64 -8.13 7.52
N VAL A 56 5.84 -7.08 7.35
CA VAL A 56 4.87 -6.97 6.26
C VAL A 56 5.58 -7.06 4.91
N ALA A 57 6.68 -6.33 4.70
CA ALA A 57 7.47 -6.43 3.48
C ALA A 57 7.93 -7.87 3.22
N ALA A 58 8.48 -8.55 4.23
CA ALA A 58 8.94 -9.93 4.10
C ALA A 58 7.81 -10.90 3.73
N VAL A 59 6.61 -10.69 4.30
CA VAL A 59 5.41 -11.48 3.98
C VAL A 59 5.00 -11.27 2.53
N ILE A 60 4.91 -10.02 2.07
CA ILE A 60 4.58 -9.69 0.67
C ILE A 60 5.58 -10.38 -0.27
N LEU A 61 6.87 -10.20 0.01
CA LEU A 61 7.95 -10.74 -0.82
C LEU A 61 7.91 -12.27 -0.84
N ALA A 62 7.68 -12.91 0.31
CA ALA A 62 7.53 -14.36 0.38
C ALA A 62 6.33 -14.88 -0.44
N PHE A 63 5.18 -14.20 -0.40
CA PHE A 63 4.03 -14.56 -1.23
C PHE A 63 4.33 -14.41 -2.73
N LEU A 64 5.00 -13.32 -3.11
CA LEU A 64 5.37 -13.07 -4.50
C LEU A 64 6.36 -14.11 -5.02
N LEU A 65 7.32 -14.53 -4.20
CA LEU A 65 8.28 -15.58 -4.53
C LEU A 65 7.65 -16.98 -4.53
N ASN A 66 6.57 -17.20 -3.78
CA ASN A 66 5.90 -18.50 -3.76
C ASN A 66 5.32 -18.87 -5.15
N PHE A 67 4.89 -17.89 -5.95
CA PHE A 67 4.37 -18.14 -7.31
C PHE A 67 5.37 -18.84 -8.25
N PRO A 68 6.57 -18.28 -8.53
CA PRO A 68 7.56 -18.97 -9.35
C PRO A 68 8.10 -20.24 -8.69
N ILE A 69 8.14 -20.32 -7.35
CA ILE A 69 8.55 -21.54 -6.63
C ILE A 69 7.56 -22.69 -6.90
N GLU A 70 6.26 -22.43 -6.77
CA GLU A 70 5.21 -23.42 -7.04
C GLU A 70 5.18 -23.82 -8.51
N PHE A 71 5.45 -22.88 -9.43
CA PHE A 71 5.59 -23.19 -10.85
C PHE A 71 6.73 -24.19 -11.10
N LEU A 72 7.92 -23.98 -10.54
CA LEU A 72 9.05 -24.91 -10.68
C LEU A 72 8.80 -26.27 -10.00
N GLN A 73 8.10 -26.27 -8.86
CA GLN A 73 7.70 -27.52 -8.19
C GLN A 73 6.71 -28.33 -9.02
N LYS A 74 5.74 -27.66 -9.68
CA LYS A 74 4.80 -28.31 -10.61
C LYS A 74 5.51 -28.92 -11.83
N GLN A 75 6.68 -28.41 -12.21
CA GLN A 75 7.56 -29.00 -13.24
C GLN A 75 8.40 -30.19 -12.72
N GLY A 76 8.18 -30.64 -11.47
CA GLY A 76 8.85 -31.80 -10.88
C GLY A 76 10.13 -31.49 -10.12
N MET A 77 10.49 -30.21 -9.95
CA MET A 77 11.72 -29.83 -9.26
C MET A 77 11.55 -29.92 -7.73
N PRO A 78 12.50 -30.51 -6.98
CA PRO A 78 12.42 -30.59 -5.53
C PRO A 78 12.36 -29.20 -4.86
N LYS A 79 11.65 -29.12 -3.73
CA LYS A 79 11.37 -27.86 -3.02
C LYS A 79 12.62 -27.02 -2.75
N GLY A 80 13.71 -27.64 -2.27
CA GLY A 80 14.95 -26.93 -1.93
C GLY A 80 15.60 -26.23 -3.15
N TRP A 81 15.69 -26.93 -4.28
CA TRP A 81 16.22 -26.36 -5.52
C TRP A 81 15.31 -25.26 -6.08
N SER A 82 13.99 -25.45 -6.00
CA SER A 82 13.01 -24.45 -6.45
C SER A 82 13.17 -23.14 -5.70
N ILE A 83 13.32 -23.21 -4.37
CA ILE A 83 13.56 -22.03 -3.55
C ILE A 83 14.91 -21.39 -3.88
N GLY A 84 15.98 -22.19 -3.95
CA GLY A 84 17.33 -21.69 -4.24
C GLY A 84 17.42 -20.95 -5.59
N ILE A 85 16.88 -21.56 -6.65
CA ILE A 85 16.87 -20.96 -8.00
C ILE A 85 16.06 -19.67 -8.02
N VAL A 86 14.87 -19.65 -7.41
CA VAL A 86 14.04 -18.43 -7.38
C VAL A 86 14.70 -17.32 -6.57
N LEU A 87 15.33 -17.64 -5.44
CA LEU A 87 16.03 -16.63 -4.64
C LEU A 87 17.21 -16.03 -5.40
N VAL A 88 18.03 -16.85 -6.05
CA VAL A 88 19.16 -16.37 -6.87
C VAL A 88 18.65 -15.55 -8.05
N ALA A 89 17.64 -16.04 -8.78
CA ALA A 89 17.04 -15.31 -9.89
C ALA A 89 16.46 -13.96 -9.44
N THR A 90 15.81 -13.91 -8.28
CA THR A 90 15.27 -12.68 -7.70
C THR A 90 16.39 -11.71 -7.31
N LEU A 91 17.45 -12.18 -6.66
CA LEU A 91 18.60 -11.35 -6.33
C LEU A 91 19.27 -10.77 -7.57
N LEU A 92 19.43 -11.58 -8.62
CA LEU A 92 19.97 -11.12 -9.90
C LEU A 92 19.05 -10.10 -10.57
N LEU A 93 17.74 -10.35 -10.59
CA LEU A 93 16.75 -9.44 -11.16
C LEU A 93 16.73 -8.09 -10.41
N VAL A 94 16.60 -8.13 -9.08
CA VAL A 94 16.58 -6.92 -8.24
C VAL A 94 17.92 -6.19 -8.32
N GLY A 95 19.05 -6.91 -8.33
CA GLY A 95 20.37 -6.32 -8.53
C GLY A 95 20.51 -5.65 -9.88
N PHE A 96 20.07 -6.30 -10.97
CA PHE A 96 20.10 -5.75 -12.32
C PHE A 96 19.22 -4.51 -12.46
N LEU A 97 17.97 -4.58 -12.00
CA LEU A 97 17.05 -3.43 -11.97
C LEU A 97 17.58 -2.32 -11.08
N GLY A 98 18.19 -2.67 -9.94
CA GLY A 98 18.82 -1.72 -9.03
C GLY A 98 19.95 -0.94 -9.69
N VAL A 99 20.88 -1.63 -10.35
CA VAL A 99 22.04 -0.99 -11.01
C VAL A 99 21.64 -0.19 -12.25
N THR A 100 20.56 -0.56 -12.95
CA THR A 100 20.13 0.11 -14.18
C THR A 100 19.09 1.21 -13.94
N LEU A 101 17.99 0.89 -13.23
CA LEU A 101 16.88 1.81 -13.04
C LEU A 101 17.16 2.84 -11.95
N VAL A 102 17.83 2.49 -10.85
CA VAL A 102 18.02 3.47 -9.75
C VAL A 102 18.85 4.66 -10.20
N PRO A 103 20.03 4.49 -10.84
CA PRO A 103 20.79 5.64 -11.35
C PRO A 103 20.00 6.46 -12.37
N LEU A 104 19.28 5.80 -13.27
CA LEU A 104 18.46 6.47 -14.28
C LEU A 104 17.34 7.32 -13.64
N ILE A 105 16.65 6.78 -12.63
CA ILE A 105 15.62 7.50 -11.88
C ILE A 105 16.23 8.68 -11.13
N VAL A 106 17.38 8.49 -10.49
CA VAL A 106 18.09 9.56 -9.76
C VAL A 106 18.53 10.68 -10.71
N GLU A 107 19.06 10.33 -11.88
CA GLU A 107 19.44 11.29 -12.92
C GLU A 107 18.21 12.06 -13.43
N GLN A 108 17.13 11.38 -13.82
CA GLN A 108 15.92 12.02 -14.32
C GLN A 108 15.26 12.91 -13.25
N LEU A 109 15.24 12.45 -12.00
CA LEU A 109 14.70 13.24 -10.90
C LEU A 109 15.56 14.46 -10.60
N SER A 110 16.88 14.31 -10.54
CA SER A 110 17.79 15.44 -10.29
C SER A 110 17.70 16.48 -11.41
N GLY A 111 17.59 16.04 -12.68
CA GLY A 111 17.31 16.91 -13.81
C GLY A 111 15.96 17.64 -13.68
N LEU A 112 14.90 16.93 -13.29
CA LEU A 112 13.60 17.53 -13.03
C LEU A 112 13.66 18.58 -11.91
N VAL A 113 14.35 18.28 -10.81
CA VAL A 113 14.55 19.19 -9.67
C VAL A 113 15.35 20.43 -10.08
N ALA A 114 16.40 20.26 -10.88
CA ALA A 114 17.21 21.36 -11.40
C ALA A 114 16.41 22.25 -12.38
N SER A 115 15.46 21.67 -13.11
CA SER A 115 14.59 22.38 -14.06
C SER A 115 13.41 23.10 -13.38
N LEU A 116 13.15 22.88 -12.08
CA LEU A 116 11.95 23.44 -11.41
C LEU A 116 11.82 24.96 -11.51
N PRO A 117 12.88 25.77 -11.31
CA PRO A 117 12.76 27.22 -11.40
C PRO A 117 12.29 27.66 -12.80
N GLU A 118 12.85 27.06 -13.84
CA GLU A 118 12.49 27.31 -15.24
C GLU A 118 11.08 26.81 -15.56
N LEU A 119 10.66 25.68 -14.99
CA LEU A 119 9.30 25.15 -15.14
C LEU A 119 8.26 26.09 -14.53
N ILE A 120 8.56 26.64 -13.36
CA ILE A 120 7.70 27.60 -12.67
C ILE A 120 7.58 28.87 -13.52
N GLU A 121 8.69 29.41 -14.00
CA GLU A 121 8.70 30.60 -14.85
C GLU A 121 7.91 30.36 -16.16
N SER A 122 8.19 29.27 -16.86
CA SER A 122 7.48 28.87 -18.08
C SER A 122 5.98 28.72 -17.84
N GLY A 123 5.61 28.08 -16.73
CA GLY A 123 4.22 27.95 -16.30
C GLY A 123 3.54 29.30 -16.09
N THR A 124 4.20 30.25 -15.41
CA THR A 124 3.66 31.60 -15.22
C THR A 124 3.43 32.31 -16.56
N GLN A 125 4.36 32.20 -17.51
CA GLN A 125 4.24 32.81 -18.83
C GLN A 125 3.09 32.20 -19.65
N GLN A 126 2.95 30.87 -19.63
CA GLN A 126 1.84 30.19 -20.31
C GLN A 126 0.49 30.56 -19.73
N LEU A 127 0.41 30.66 -18.40
CA LEU A 127 -0.82 31.07 -17.73
C LEU A 127 -1.20 32.51 -18.05
N GLN A 128 -0.22 33.42 -18.13
CA GLN A 128 -0.45 34.79 -18.60
C GLN A 128 -0.94 34.82 -20.05
N ALA A 129 -0.35 34.01 -20.94
CA ALA A 129 -0.78 33.90 -22.33
C ALA A 129 -2.22 33.35 -22.43
N LEU A 130 -2.56 32.32 -21.65
CA LEU A 130 -3.92 31.78 -21.55
C LEU A 130 -4.91 32.81 -21.00
N GLN A 131 -4.52 33.60 -20.00
CA GLN A 131 -5.35 34.66 -19.45
C GLN A 131 -5.61 35.76 -20.48
N GLN A 132 -4.57 36.19 -21.21
CA GLN A 132 -4.70 37.16 -22.31
C GLN A 132 -5.62 36.64 -23.41
N TRP A 133 -5.48 35.36 -23.80
CA TRP A 133 -6.36 34.71 -24.75
C TRP A 133 -7.81 34.65 -24.24
N ALA A 134 -8.03 34.28 -22.98
CA ALA A 134 -9.36 34.20 -22.39
C ALA A 134 -10.06 35.57 -22.31
N ILE A 135 -9.31 36.62 -21.97
CA ILE A 135 -9.79 38.01 -22.00
C ILE A 135 -10.17 38.40 -23.44
N ALA A 136 -9.33 38.06 -24.42
CA ALA A 136 -9.62 38.32 -25.84
C ALA A 136 -10.90 37.60 -26.31
N GLN A 137 -11.19 36.41 -25.78
CA GLN A 137 -12.41 35.64 -26.05
C GLN A 137 -13.60 36.03 -25.16
N ARG A 138 -13.48 37.06 -24.32
CA ARG A 138 -14.52 37.53 -23.37
C ARG A 138 -15.01 36.43 -22.41
N LEU A 139 -14.15 35.49 -22.06
CA LEU A 139 -14.47 34.45 -21.08
C LEU A 139 -14.38 35.04 -19.65
N PRO A 140 -15.39 34.88 -18.79
CA PRO A 140 -15.37 35.39 -17.41
C PRO A 140 -14.56 34.47 -16.49
N ILE A 141 -13.26 34.29 -16.80
CA ILE A 141 -12.35 33.41 -16.04
C ILE A 141 -11.22 34.27 -15.47
N SER A 142 -11.21 34.44 -14.15
CA SER A 142 -10.11 35.10 -13.43
C SER A 142 -9.09 34.06 -12.96
N LEU A 143 -7.98 33.92 -13.70
CA LEU A 143 -6.94 32.92 -13.40
C LEU A 143 -5.95 33.36 -12.31
N GLY A 144 -5.78 34.67 -12.08
CA GLY A 144 -4.65 35.22 -11.29
C GLY A 144 -4.48 34.70 -9.86
N GLY A 145 -5.57 34.49 -9.10
CA GLY A 145 -5.49 34.00 -7.71
C GLY A 145 -5.28 32.48 -7.58
N VAL A 146 -5.73 31.72 -8.59
CA VAL A 146 -5.59 30.26 -8.63
C VAL A 146 -4.17 29.87 -9.05
N THR A 147 -3.54 30.69 -9.90
CA THR A 147 -2.22 30.40 -10.48
C THR A 147 -1.08 30.51 -9.49
N GLU A 148 -1.03 31.57 -8.67
CA GLU A 148 0.05 31.73 -7.68
C GLU A 148 -0.01 30.65 -6.60
N GLN A 149 -1.22 30.32 -6.12
CA GLN A 149 -1.41 29.25 -5.14
C GLN A 149 -1.10 27.87 -5.72
N ALA A 150 -1.52 27.57 -6.95
CA ALA A 150 -1.23 26.29 -7.60
C ALA A 150 0.27 26.09 -7.79
N ILE A 151 0.98 27.12 -8.25
CA ILE A 151 2.44 27.09 -8.45
C ILE A 151 3.17 26.92 -7.10
N ALA A 152 2.78 27.67 -6.07
CA ALA A 152 3.38 27.54 -4.74
C ALA A 152 3.17 26.13 -4.15
N ARG A 153 1.96 25.56 -4.29
CA ARG A 153 1.67 24.19 -3.86
C ARG A 153 2.49 23.16 -4.61
N LEU A 154 2.54 23.26 -5.94
CA LEU A 154 3.32 22.36 -6.78
C LEU A 154 4.82 22.40 -6.43
N SER A 155 5.36 23.61 -6.22
CA SER A 155 6.75 23.81 -5.77
C SER A 155 7.01 23.13 -4.41
N SER A 156 6.09 23.29 -3.45
CA SER A 156 6.23 22.65 -2.12
C SER A 156 6.16 21.13 -2.18
N LEU A 157 5.28 20.57 -3.03
CA LEU A 157 5.18 19.13 -3.24
C LEU A 157 6.46 18.57 -3.86
N LEU A 158 7.03 19.28 -4.84
CA LEU A 158 8.26 18.84 -5.51
C LEU A 158 9.48 18.91 -4.59
N GLN A 159 9.60 19.93 -3.75
CA GLN A 159 10.65 20.00 -2.73
C GLN A 159 10.50 18.88 -1.68
N ALA A 160 9.28 18.59 -1.25
CA ALA A 160 9.01 17.47 -0.35
C ALA A 160 9.39 16.13 -0.98
N VAL A 161 9.03 15.89 -2.25
CA VAL A 161 9.38 14.68 -2.99
C VAL A 161 10.90 14.56 -3.17
N SER A 162 11.58 15.64 -3.54
CA SER A 162 13.04 15.69 -3.70
C SER A 162 13.78 15.35 -2.40
N SER A 163 13.45 16.04 -1.31
CA SER A 163 14.06 15.79 0.01
C SER A 163 13.77 14.38 0.53
N GLN A 164 12.55 13.87 0.34
CA GLN A 164 12.18 12.52 0.70
C GLN A 164 12.96 11.48 -0.11
N LEU A 165 13.17 11.70 -1.42
CA LEU A 165 13.93 10.80 -2.27
C LEU A 165 15.42 10.77 -1.90
N LEU A 166 16.03 11.93 -1.62
CA LEU A 166 17.39 11.98 -1.08
C LEU A 166 17.50 11.21 0.23
N ASN A 167 16.52 11.38 1.13
CA ASN A 167 16.47 10.62 2.37
C ASN A 167 16.31 9.13 2.11
N VAL A 168 15.52 8.69 1.13
CA VAL A 168 15.37 7.28 0.76
C VAL A 168 16.68 6.72 0.20
N ILE A 169 17.38 7.45 -0.67
CA ILE A 169 18.67 7.03 -1.24
C ILE A 169 19.73 6.90 -0.13
N LEU A 170 19.87 7.91 0.71
CA LEU A 170 20.80 7.91 1.85
C LEU A 170 20.44 6.81 2.86
N SER A 171 19.15 6.60 3.10
CA SER A 171 18.66 5.53 3.98
C SER A 171 18.88 4.14 3.39
N ALA A 172 18.79 3.98 2.07
CA ALA A 172 19.06 2.73 1.38
C ALA A 172 20.54 2.33 1.51
N ILE A 173 21.46 3.29 1.35
CA ILE A 173 22.91 3.09 1.56
C ILE A 173 23.19 2.66 3.02
N ASN A 174 22.50 3.26 3.98
CA ASN A 174 22.68 2.96 5.41
C ASN A 174 21.88 1.73 5.91
N SER A 175 21.03 1.12 5.07
CA SER A 175 20.09 0.06 5.48
C SER A 175 20.53 -1.37 5.11
N LEU A 176 21.83 -1.63 4.98
CA LEU A 176 22.33 -3.00 4.75
C LEU A 176 21.79 -4.00 5.79
N VAL A 177 21.67 -3.57 7.05
CA VAL A 177 21.10 -4.38 8.13
C VAL A 177 19.61 -4.69 7.88
N ASN A 178 18.81 -3.70 7.48
CA ASN A 178 17.37 -3.89 7.21
C ASN A 178 17.14 -4.74 5.96
N ILE A 179 17.95 -4.56 4.91
CA ILE A 179 17.88 -5.37 3.69
C ILE A 179 18.26 -6.82 4.01
N PHE A 180 19.32 -7.02 4.80
CA PHE A 180 19.72 -8.34 5.27
C PHE A 180 18.62 -9.00 6.10
N LEU A 181 18.05 -8.28 7.08
CA LEU A 181 16.94 -8.78 7.89
C LEU A 181 15.70 -9.11 7.04
N LEU A 182 15.33 -8.24 6.10
CA LEU A 182 14.22 -8.47 5.16
C LEU A 182 14.45 -9.76 4.37
N PHE A 183 15.66 -9.96 3.85
CA PHE A 183 16.03 -11.14 3.08
C PHE A 183 15.98 -12.40 3.94
N VAL A 184 16.55 -12.36 5.14
CA VAL A 184 16.51 -13.47 6.10
C VAL A 184 15.06 -13.82 6.46
N LEU A 185 14.23 -12.84 6.83
CA LEU A 185 12.81 -13.07 7.14
C LEU A 185 12.06 -13.66 5.94
N THR A 186 12.33 -13.17 4.73
CA THR A 186 11.71 -13.70 3.51
C THR A 186 12.09 -15.16 3.31
N ILE A 187 13.36 -15.54 3.45
CA ILE A 187 13.81 -16.93 3.35
C ILE A 187 13.10 -17.81 4.38
N PHE A 188 13.07 -17.37 5.65
CA PHE A 188 12.37 -18.11 6.70
C PHE A 188 10.88 -18.28 6.38
N MET A 189 10.20 -17.24 5.88
CA MET A 189 8.81 -17.32 5.47
C MET A 189 8.59 -18.23 4.25
N VAL A 190 9.49 -18.24 3.28
CA VAL A 190 9.39 -19.13 2.11
C VAL A 190 9.61 -20.60 2.50
N PHE A 191 10.58 -20.89 3.37
CA PHE A 191 10.86 -22.26 3.81
C PHE A 191 9.83 -22.79 4.80
N ASN A 192 9.51 -22.00 5.83
CA ASN A 192 8.77 -22.41 7.02
C ASN A 192 7.40 -21.73 7.16
N GLY A 193 7.02 -20.82 6.26
CA GLY A 193 5.80 -20.02 6.38
C GLY A 193 4.54 -20.85 6.59
N LYS A 194 4.39 -21.98 5.88
CA LYS A 194 3.24 -22.89 6.08
C LYS A 194 3.13 -23.40 7.53
N ASN A 195 4.26 -23.66 8.19
CA ASN A 195 4.26 -24.12 9.59
C ASN A 195 4.06 -22.94 10.56
N ALA A 196 4.64 -21.78 10.26
CA ALA A 196 4.43 -20.56 11.05
C ALA A 196 2.95 -20.14 11.05
N TRP A 197 2.32 -20.08 9.87
CA TRP A 197 0.90 -19.80 9.70
C TRP A 197 0.02 -20.84 10.41
N LYS A 198 0.32 -22.15 10.26
CA LYS A 198 -0.38 -23.20 11.01
C LYS A 198 -0.29 -23.01 12.53
N GLY A 199 0.88 -22.62 13.04
CA GLY A 199 1.06 -22.31 14.46
C GLY A 199 0.18 -21.16 14.92
N ILE A 200 0.15 -20.05 14.15
CA ILE A 200 -0.70 -18.89 14.45
C ILE A 200 -2.18 -19.28 14.39
N PHE A 201 -2.61 -19.99 13.35
CA PHE A 201 -4.01 -20.38 13.19
C PHE A 201 -4.46 -21.47 14.16
N SER A 202 -3.55 -22.27 14.72
CA SER A 202 -3.87 -23.29 15.73
C SER A 202 -4.37 -22.70 17.05
N TRP A 203 -4.17 -21.40 17.28
CA TRP A 203 -4.70 -20.69 18.45
C TRP A 203 -6.16 -20.28 18.28
N LEU A 204 -6.71 -20.38 17.07
CA LEU A 204 -8.11 -20.10 16.78
C LEU A 204 -8.97 -21.38 16.83
N PRO A 205 -10.27 -21.26 17.13
CA PRO A 205 -11.23 -22.36 16.99
C PRO A 205 -11.18 -22.96 15.57
N SER A 206 -11.42 -24.26 15.45
CA SER A 206 -11.34 -25.00 14.17
C SER A 206 -12.25 -24.40 13.09
N SER A 207 -13.43 -23.92 13.47
CA SER A 207 -14.40 -23.22 12.60
C SER A 207 -13.86 -21.93 11.97
N TRP A 208 -12.85 -21.30 12.57
CA TRP A 208 -12.20 -20.10 12.05
C TRP A 208 -10.90 -20.43 11.32
N SER A 209 -10.13 -21.38 11.83
CA SER A 209 -8.77 -21.67 11.37
C SER A 209 -8.68 -22.11 9.91
N SER A 210 -9.56 -23.03 9.45
CA SER A 210 -9.47 -23.58 8.10
C SER A 210 -9.89 -22.57 7.02
N PRO A 211 -11.03 -21.87 7.14
CA PRO A 211 -11.44 -20.87 6.14
C PRO A 211 -10.46 -19.69 6.08
N LEU A 212 -9.91 -19.26 7.22
CA LEU A 212 -8.91 -18.19 7.26
C LEU A 212 -7.63 -18.58 6.54
N GLN A 213 -7.11 -19.78 6.79
CA GLN A 213 -5.84 -20.21 6.21
C GLN A 213 -5.92 -20.28 4.68
N GLU A 214 -7.01 -20.82 4.14
CA GLU A 214 -7.23 -20.90 2.71
C GLU A 214 -7.43 -19.52 2.08
N SER A 215 -8.27 -18.69 2.70
CA SER A 215 -8.54 -17.31 2.23
C SER A 215 -7.27 -16.47 2.21
N VAL A 216 -6.43 -16.56 3.24
CA VAL A 216 -5.15 -15.83 3.31
C VAL A 216 -4.22 -16.25 2.19
N GLN A 217 -4.02 -17.57 2.01
CA GLN A 217 -3.05 -18.03 1.03
C GLN A 217 -3.45 -17.67 -0.41
N GLN A 218 -4.71 -17.92 -0.77
CA GLN A 218 -5.23 -17.62 -2.11
C GLN A 218 -5.29 -16.10 -2.35
N THR A 219 -5.93 -15.35 -1.45
CA THR A 219 -6.15 -13.91 -1.66
C THR A 219 -4.84 -13.13 -1.72
N PHE A 220 -3.87 -13.41 -0.84
CA PHE A 220 -2.61 -12.65 -0.84
C PHE A 220 -1.74 -12.98 -2.06
N GLN A 221 -1.65 -14.26 -2.43
CA GLN A 221 -0.84 -14.68 -3.58
C GLN A 221 -1.41 -14.09 -4.88
N ASP A 222 -2.71 -14.26 -5.12
CA ASP A 222 -3.35 -13.76 -6.34
C ASP A 222 -3.32 -12.23 -6.39
N TYR A 223 -3.58 -11.55 -5.27
CA TYR A 223 -3.57 -10.09 -5.20
C TYR A 223 -2.20 -9.49 -5.54
N PHE A 224 -1.10 -9.97 -4.92
CA PHE A 224 0.21 -9.37 -5.18
C PHE A 224 0.74 -9.68 -6.58
N VAL A 225 0.49 -10.88 -7.10
CA VAL A 225 0.86 -11.21 -8.49
C VAL A 225 0.09 -10.34 -9.48
N ALA A 226 -1.21 -10.16 -9.26
CA ALA A 226 -2.03 -9.28 -10.09
C ALA A 226 -1.58 -7.83 -10.00
N GLN A 227 -1.33 -7.31 -8.79
CA GLN A 227 -0.87 -5.93 -8.58
C GLN A 227 0.51 -5.68 -9.20
N ALA A 228 1.46 -6.60 -9.04
CA ALA A 228 2.77 -6.51 -9.68
C ALA A 228 2.65 -6.51 -11.22
N SER A 229 1.75 -7.35 -11.76
CA SER A 229 1.48 -7.41 -13.19
C SER A 229 0.85 -6.11 -13.72
N LEU A 230 -0.16 -5.58 -13.03
CA LEU A 230 -0.81 -4.31 -13.37
C LEU A 230 0.19 -3.15 -13.32
N ALA A 231 1.00 -3.06 -12.26
CA ALA A 231 2.03 -2.03 -12.14
C ALA A 231 3.07 -2.11 -13.27
N GLY A 232 3.53 -3.31 -13.62
CA GLY A 232 4.48 -3.52 -14.72
C GLY A 232 3.88 -3.15 -16.09
N ILE A 233 2.66 -3.59 -16.36
CA ILE A 233 1.96 -3.29 -17.63
C ILE A 233 1.71 -1.79 -17.75
N LEU A 234 1.13 -1.16 -16.73
CA LEU A 234 0.86 0.27 -16.71
C LEU A 234 2.15 1.08 -16.83
N SER A 235 3.19 0.74 -16.07
CA SER A 235 4.48 1.42 -16.13
C SER A 235 5.08 1.39 -17.54
N THR A 236 5.08 0.21 -18.15
CA THR A 236 5.66 0.00 -19.48
C THR A 236 4.84 0.75 -20.54
N ALA A 237 3.51 0.62 -20.51
CA ALA A 237 2.62 1.27 -21.47
C ALA A 237 2.71 2.81 -21.39
N GLN A 238 2.70 3.38 -20.18
CA GLN A 238 2.86 4.82 -19.97
C GLN A 238 4.22 5.30 -20.45
N THR A 239 5.30 4.59 -20.11
CA THR A 239 6.66 4.92 -20.56
C THR A 239 6.75 4.95 -22.08
N ILE A 240 6.23 3.93 -22.77
CA ILE A 240 6.23 3.87 -24.24
C ILE A 240 5.47 5.06 -24.83
N ILE A 241 4.28 5.36 -24.32
CA ILE A 241 3.47 6.48 -24.82
C ILE A 241 4.15 7.82 -24.59
N PHE A 242 4.77 8.02 -23.43
CA PHE A 242 5.49 9.26 -23.13
C PHE A 242 6.74 9.41 -23.99
N LEU A 243 7.45 8.32 -24.29
CA LEU A 243 8.57 8.33 -25.24
C LEU A 243 8.10 8.69 -26.66
N ILE A 244 6.98 8.14 -27.12
CA ILE A 244 6.40 8.45 -28.44
C ILE A 244 5.98 9.93 -28.51
N LEU A 245 5.42 10.47 -27.42
CA LEU A 245 5.04 11.89 -27.33
C LEU A 245 6.24 12.83 -27.14
N GLY A 246 7.46 12.32 -26.98
CA GLY A 246 8.66 13.13 -26.78
C GLY A 246 8.72 13.81 -25.41
N VAL A 247 8.07 13.23 -24.40
CA VAL A 247 8.00 13.81 -23.04
C VAL A 247 9.36 13.64 -22.34
N PRO A 248 9.97 14.71 -21.82
CA PRO A 248 11.15 14.60 -20.97
C PRO A 248 10.86 13.74 -19.74
N TYR A 249 11.83 12.93 -19.31
CA TYR A 249 11.70 12.07 -18.13
C TYR A 249 10.58 11.01 -18.25
N ALA A 250 10.26 10.57 -19.47
CA ALA A 250 9.21 9.59 -19.77
C ALA A 250 9.29 8.31 -18.91
N VAL A 251 10.51 7.78 -18.69
CA VAL A 251 10.73 6.56 -17.89
C VAL A 251 10.42 6.82 -16.42
N LEU A 252 10.90 7.93 -15.84
CA LEU A 252 10.59 8.33 -14.47
C LEU A 252 9.08 8.47 -14.27
N PHE A 253 8.39 9.14 -15.18
CA PHE A 253 6.95 9.35 -15.10
C PHE A 253 6.16 8.04 -15.26
N GLY A 254 6.51 7.20 -16.23
CA GLY A 254 5.85 5.92 -16.44
C GLY A 254 6.04 4.96 -15.25
N ILE A 255 7.26 4.85 -14.71
CA ILE A 255 7.54 4.09 -13.48
C ILE A 255 6.75 4.65 -12.29
N SER A 256 6.71 5.98 -12.13
CA SER A 256 5.97 6.60 -11.02
C SER A 256 4.46 6.28 -11.07
N ILE A 257 3.85 6.37 -12.25
CA ILE A 257 2.42 6.03 -12.45
C ILE A 257 2.18 4.55 -12.17
N GLY A 258 3.05 3.67 -12.69
CA GLY A 258 2.95 2.23 -12.45
C GLY A 258 3.13 1.84 -10.98
N LEU A 259 4.13 2.39 -10.29
CA LEU A 259 4.35 2.12 -8.86
C LEU A 259 3.19 2.59 -7.99
N THR A 260 2.64 3.77 -8.29
CA THR A 260 1.50 4.29 -7.52
C THR A 260 0.21 3.53 -7.79
N THR A 261 0.09 2.76 -8.87
CA THR A 261 -1.08 1.90 -9.09
C THR A 261 -1.23 0.77 -8.07
N LEU A 262 -0.14 0.40 -7.39
CA LEU A 262 -0.15 -0.59 -6.31
C LEU A 262 -1.03 -0.14 -5.13
N VAL A 263 -1.22 1.17 -4.97
CA VAL A 263 -2.13 1.76 -4.00
C VAL A 263 -3.40 2.20 -4.73
N PRO A 264 -4.59 1.73 -4.33
CA PRO A 264 -5.83 2.13 -4.97
C PRO A 264 -5.98 3.64 -5.08
N TYR A 265 -6.40 4.11 -6.26
CA TYR A 265 -6.60 5.53 -6.62
C TYR A 265 -5.35 6.41 -6.68
N ALA A 266 -4.17 5.94 -6.25
CA ALA A 266 -2.98 6.78 -6.19
C ALA A 266 -2.37 7.07 -7.57
N SER A 267 -2.47 6.14 -8.54
CA SER A 267 -2.03 6.36 -9.93
C SER A 267 -2.71 7.56 -10.59
N GLY A 268 -4.00 7.79 -10.34
CA GLY A 268 -4.73 8.93 -10.87
C GLY A 268 -4.17 10.28 -10.41
N ILE A 269 -3.75 10.37 -9.14
CA ILE A 269 -3.08 11.57 -8.60
C ILE A 269 -1.74 11.78 -9.32
N THR A 270 -0.97 10.71 -9.50
CA THR A 270 0.32 10.77 -10.21
C THR A 270 0.16 11.19 -11.67
N ILE A 271 -0.88 10.69 -12.36
CA ILE A 271 -1.20 11.10 -13.73
C ILE A 271 -1.46 12.61 -13.81
N ILE A 272 -2.25 13.15 -12.89
CA ILE A 272 -2.52 14.60 -12.83
C ILE A 272 -1.24 15.39 -12.57
N LEU A 273 -0.42 14.94 -11.61
CA LEU A 273 0.86 15.60 -11.29
C LEU A 273 1.81 15.60 -12.48
N VAL A 274 2.06 14.44 -13.09
CA VAL A 274 2.94 14.29 -14.26
C VAL A 274 2.44 15.16 -15.41
N SER A 275 1.15 15.09 -15.74
CA SER A 275 0.58 15.86 -16.85
C SER A 275 0.64 17.37 -16.58
N GLY A 276 0.43 17.77 -15.32
CA GLY A 276 0.59 19.15 -14.88
C GLY A 276 2.02 19.65 -15.02
N LEU A 277 3.02 18.85 -14.65
CA LEU A 277 4.44 19.20 -14.83
C LEU A 277 4.79 19.40 -16.29
N VAL A 278 4.32 18.52 -17.17
CA VAL A 278 4.53 18.66 -18.63
C VAL A 278 3.79 19.90 -19.16
N ALA A 279 2.58 20.17 -18.66
CA ALA A 279 1.80 21.34 -19.04
C ALA A 279 2.45 22.67 -18.66
N LEU A 280 3.36 22.71 -17.68
CA LEU A 280 4.13 23.92 -17.37
C LEU A 280 5.12 24.28 -18.50
N GLN A 281 5.65 23.27 -19.21
CA GLN A 281 6.57 23.47 -20.35
C GLN A 281 5.82 23.69 -21.66
N ASP A 282 4.74 22.94 -21.86
CA ASP A 282 3.88 22.99 -23.05
C ASP A 282 2.48 22.50 -22.67
N PHE A 283 1.54 23.43 -22.56
CA PHE A 283 0.14 23.13 -22.25
C PHE A 283 -0.50 22.12 -23.22
N SER A 284 -0.18 22.17 -24.52
CA SER A 284 -0.72 21.24 -25.51
C SER A 284 -0.18 19.82 -25.29
N LEU A 285 1.13 19.71 -25.06
CA LEU A 285 1.76 18.42 -24.75
C LEU A 285 1.22 17.86 -23.43
N GLY A 286 1.11 18.68 -22.39
CA GLY A 286 0.56 18.27 -21.09
C GLY A 286 -0.88 17.74 -21.20
N LEU A 287 -1.72 18.35 -22.03
CA LEU A 287 -3.07 17.86 -22.30
C LEU A 287 -3.07 16.52 -23.05
N ARG A 288 -2.18 16.34 -24.04
CA ARG A 288 -2.02 15.05 -24.76
C ARG A 288 -1.56 13.95 -23.80
N VAL A 289 -0.61 14.26 -22.93
CA VAL A 289 -0.12 13.36 -21.88
C VAL A 289 -1.26 12.98 -20.94
N LEU A 290 -2.05 13.94 -20.46
CA LEU A 290 -3.20 13.68 -19.59
C LEU A 290 -4.20 12.73 -20.23
N ILE A 291 -4.62 13.02 -21.46
CA ILE A 291 -5.60 12.20 -22.18
C ILE A 291 -5.05 10.79 -22.41
N ALA A 292 -3.83 10.67 -22.92
CA ALA A 292 -3.22 9.38 -23.20
C ALA A 292 -3.03 8.55 -21.92
N ALA A 293 -2.55 9.19 -20.84
CA ALA A 293 -2.32 8.53 -19.57
C ALA A 293 -3.62 8.06 -18.92
N ILE A 294 -4.69 8.87 -18.97
CA ILE A 294 -6.03 8.48 -18.52
C ILE A 294 -6.52 7.30 -19.36
N VAL A 295 -6.46 7.35 -20.69
CA VAL A 295 -6.94 6.25 -21.54
C VAL A 295 -6.25 4.93 -21.17
N VAL A 296 -4.93 4.93 -21.05
CA VAL A 296 -4.16 3.73 -20.67
C VAL A 296 -4.48 3.30 -19.24
N GLY A 297 -4.61 4.25 -18.31
CA GLY A 297 -5.02 3.98 -16.93
C GLY A 297 -6.40 3.34 -16.86
N GLN A 298 -7.38 3.85 -17.61
CA GLN A 298 -8.72 3.28 -17.68
C GLN A 298 -8.72 1.87 -18.28
N VAL A 299 -7.85 1.58 -19.26
CA VAL A 299 -7.67 0.21 -19.78
C VAL A 299 -7.09 -0.69 -18.70
N ASN A 300 -6.08 -0.22 -17.97
CA ASN A 300 -5.50 -0.97 -16.86
C ASN A 300 -6.55 -1.28 -15.78
N ASP A 301 -7.33 -0.28 -15.36
CA ASP A 301 -8.22 -0.39 -14.20
C ASP A 301 -9.56 -1.06 -14.53
N ASN A 302 -10.09 -0.89 -15.75
CA ASN A 302 -11.41 -1.42 -16.13
C ASN A 302 -11.34 -2.66 -17.02
N VAL A 303 -10.20 -2.95 -17.67
CA VAL A 303 -10.07 -4.11 -18.56
C VAL A 303 -9.09 -5.14 -17.99
N LEU A 304 -7.89 -4.70 -17.60
CA LEU A 304 -6.86 -5.63 -17.12
C LEU A 304 -7.10 -6.04 -15.67
N ALA A 305 -7.42 -5.08 -14.78
CA ALA A 305 -7.58 -5.36 -13.36
C ALA A 305 -8.69 -6.39 -13.06
N PRO A 306 -9.89 -6.33 -13.67
CA PRO A 306 -10.93 -7.34 -13.44
C PRO A 306 -10.53 -8.74 -13.91
N ARG A 307 -9.65 -8.85 -14.91
CA ARG A 307 -9.15 -10.13 -15.43
C ARG A 307 -8.02 -10.71 -14.58
N LEU A 308 -7.18 -9.85 -14.01
CA LEU A 308 -6.03 -10.25 -13.20
C LEU A 308 -6.39 -10.48 -11.72
N VAL A 309 -7.39 -9.74 -11.20
CA VAL A 309 -7.85 -9.80 -9.80
C VAL A 309 -9.20 -10.53 -9.69
N ALA A 310 -9.55 -11.34 -10.69
CA ALA A 310 -10.88 -11.95 -10.83
C ALA A 310 -11.33 -12.66 -9.54
N GLY A 311 -12.36 -12.12 -8.88
CA GLY A 311 -12.97 -12.70 -7.68
C GLY A 311 -12.40 -12.24 -6.33
N SER A 312 -11.26 -11.54 -6.29
CA SER A 312 -10.55 -11.29 -5.01
C SER A 312 -11.01 -10.04 -4.24
N ILE A 313 -11.85 -9.15 -4.82
CA ILE A 313 -12.23 -7.89 -4.17
C ILE A 313 -13.73 -7.63 -4.34
N GLY A 314 -14.54 -8.26 -3.50
CA GLY A 314 -15.96 -7.95 -3.34
C GLY A 314 -16.24 -6.89 -2.27
N LEU A 315 -15.28 -6.02 -1.97
CA LEU A 315 -15.40 -5.05 -0.88
C LEU A 315 -16.26 -3.86 -1.30
N ASN A 316 -17.18 -3.44 -0.43
CA ASN A 316 -17.88 -2.17 -0.59
C ASN A 316 -16.84 -1.02 -0.53
N PRO A 317 -16.96 0.04 -1.36
CA PRO A 317 -16.05 1.18 -1.35
C PRO A 317 -15.78 1.79 0.03
N ILE A 318 -16.77 1.81 0.93
CA ILE A 318 -16.61 2.33 2.29
C ILE A 318 -15.57 1.50 3.07
N TRP A 319 -15.68 0.17 3.02
CA TRP A 319 -14.75 -0.73 3.71
C TRP A 319 -13.35 -0.68 3.11
N LEU A 320 -13.24 -0.47 1.79
CA LEU A 320 -11.95 -0.24 1.14
C LEU A 320 -11.26 0.99 1.71
N ILE A 321 -11.97 2.12 1.79
CA ILE A 321 -11.42 3.38 2.32
C ILE A 321 -11.01 3.22 3.80
N VAL A 322 -11.86 2.59 4.62
CA VAL A 322 -11.53 2.32 6.03
C VAL A 322 -10.28 1.45 6.15
N ALA A 323 -10.18 0.39 5.36
CA ALA A 323 -9.02 -0.49 5.35
C ALA A 323 -7.74 0.27 4.96
N LEU A 324 -7.80 1.13 3.93
CA LEU A 324 -6.66 1.95 3.52
C LEU A 324 -6.23 2.91 4.63
N PHE A 325 -7.17 3.58 5.30
CA PHE A 325 -6.83 4.47 6.42
C PHE A 325 -6.15 3.71 7.56
N VAL A 326 -6.73 2.57 7.98
CA VAL A 326 -6.16 1.74 9.05
C VAL A 326 -4.78 1.21 8.65
N GLY A 327 -4.65 0.65 7.44
CA GLY A 327 -3.38 0.17 6.89
C GLY A 327 -2.30 1.26 6.86
N SER A 328 -2.65 2.46 6.39
CA SER A 328 -1.71 3.59 6.34
C SER A 328 -1.15 3.97 7.71
N LYS A 329 -1.95 3.86 8.77
CA LYS A 329 -1.51 4.11 10.15
C LYS A 329 -0.68 2.95 10.71
N ILE A 330 -0.94 1.73 10.26
CA ILE A 330 -0.28 0.52 10.77
C ILE A 330 1.14 0.35 10.23
N ALA A 331 1.30 0.44 8.90
CA ALA A 331 2.55 0.12 8.23
C ALA A 331 2.89 1.11 7.11
N GLY A 332 2.31 2.31 7.14
CA GLY A 332 2.56 3.35 6.13
C GLY A 332 2.15 2.88 4.73
N VAL A 333 3.05 3.09 3.76
CA VAL A 333 2.84 2.69 2.36
C VAL A 333 2.64 1.19 2.22
N LEU A 334 3.42 0.37 2.94
CA LEU A 334 3.25 -1.09 2.92
C LEU A 334 1.90 -1.50 3.51
N GLY A 335 1.42 -0.77 4.50
CA GLY A 335 0.09 -0.93 5.07
C GLY A 335 -1.04 -0.68 4.09
N LEU A 336 -0.88 0.31 3.18
CA LEU A 336 -1.82 0.55 2.09
C LEU A 336 -1.88 -0.62 1.11
N LEU A 337 -0.72 -1.24 0.80
CA LEU A 337 -0.65 -2.40 -0.10
C LEU A 337 -1.38 -3.63 0.47
N VAL A 338 -1.22 -3.89 1.76
CA VAL A 338 -1.82 -5.07 2.40
C VAL A 338 -3.25 -4.84 2.92
N ALA A 339 -3.69 -3.58 3.03
CA ALA A 339 -5.02 -3.25 3.54
C ALA A 339 -6.14 -3.94 2.75
N VAL A 340 -6.04 -3.94 1.42
CA VAL A 340 -7.05 -4.52 0.53
C VAL A 340 -7.17 -6.04 0.67
N PRO A 341 -6.08 -6.83 0.56
CA PRO A 341 -6.18 -8.28 0.73
C PRO A 341 -6.57 -8.66 2.16
N ILE A 342 -6.11 -7.95 3.20
CA ILE A 342 -6.55 -8.19 4.59
C ILE A 342 -8.07 -8.00 4.72
N ALA A 343 -8.60 -6.89 4.23
CA ALA A 343 -10.03 -6.62 4.30
C ALA A 343 -10.84 -7.66 3.52
N SER A 344 -10.32 -8.11 2.37
CA SER A 344 -10.96 -9.16 1.58
C SER A 344 -10.98 -10.51 2.30
N VAL A 345 -9.87 -10.90 2.93
CA VAL A 345 -9.80 -12.13 3.75
C VAL A 345 -10.79 -12.09 4.91
N ILE A 346 -10.87 -10.96 5.63
CA ILE A 346 -11.82 -10.78 6.73
C ILE A 346 -13.25 -10.99 6.23
N LYS A 347 -13.60 -10.37 5.10
CA LYS A 347 -14.93 -10.50 4.50
C LYS A 347 -15.21 -11.95 4.06
N GLN A 348 -14.32 -12.56 3.29
CA GLN A 348 -14.49 -13.93 2.77
C GLN A 348 -14.64 -14.94 3.91
N THR A 349 -13.86 -14.78 4.98
CA THR A 349 -13.97 -15.63 6.18
C THR A 349 -15.31 -15.47 6.87
N ALA A 350 -15.77 -14.23 7.06
CA ALA A 350 -17.07 -13.96 7.67
C ALA A 350 -18.24 -14.50 6.84
N ASP A 351 -18.16 -14.38 5.51
CA ASP A 351 -19.15 -14.93 4.58
C ASP A 351 -19.15 -16.47 4.62
N ALA A 352 -17.97 -17.10 4.66
CA ALA A 352 -17.83 -18.55 4.76
C ALA A 352 -18.44 -19.10 6.07
N MET A 353 -18.21 -18.43 7.20
CA MET A 353 -18.82 -18.80 8.49
C MET A 353 -20.34 -18.73 8.44
N ARG A 354 -20.88 -17.62 7.91
CA ARG A 354 -22.33 -17.44 7.80
C ARG A 354 -22.99 -18.52 6.94
N SER A 355 -22.31 -18.98 5.90
CA SER A 355 -22.82 -20.07 5.04
C SER A 355 -22.82 -21.43 5.74
N GLN A 356 -21.85 -21.71 6.63
CA GLN A 356 -21.80 -22.94 7.41
C GLN A 356 -22.93 -23.00 8.45
N ASP A 357 -23.21 -21.89 9.13
CA ASP A 357 -24.33 -21.81 10.09
C ASP A 357 -25.66 -22.09 9.39
N GLN A 358 -25.90 -21.55 8.19
CA GLN A 358 -27.15 -21.75 7.44
C GLN A 358 -27.40 -23.19 7.01
N LEU A 359 -26.34 -23.95 6.69
CA LEU A 359 -26.45 -25.37 6.34
C LEU A 359 -26.80 -26.23 7.56
N SER A 360 -26.25 -25.89 8.74
CA SER A 360 -26.59 -26.60 9.99
C SER A 360 -28.04 -26.43 10.44
N PHE A 361 -28.72 -25.35 10.04
CA PHE A 361 -30.13 -25.11 10.36
C PHE A 361 -31.13 -25.76 9.39
N HIS A 362 -30.69 -26.34 8.27
CA HIS A 362 -31.57 -27.04 7.32
C HIS A 362 -31.55 -28.56 7.48
N ASP A 363 -30.60 -29.09 8.26
CA ASP A 363 -30.47 -30.53 8.56
C ASP A 363 -31.06 -30.92 9.94
N GLU A 364 -31.67 -29.97 10.66
CA GLU A 364 -32.54 -30.19 11.84
C GLU A 364 -34.02 -30.05 11.47
#